data_AF-A0A1G1ZEU4-F1
#
_entry.id   AF-A0A1G1ZEU4-F1
#
_cell.length_a   1.000
_cell.length_b   1.000
_cell.length_c   1.000
_cell.angle_alpha   90.00
_cell.angle_beta   90.00
_cell.angle_gamma   90.00
#
_symmetry.space_group_name_H-M   'P 1'
#
loop_
_entity.id
_entity.type
_entity.pdbx_description
1 polymer ?
#
loop_
_entity_poly.entity_id
_entity_poly.type
_entity_poly.pdbx_seq_one_letter_code
_entity_poly.pdbx_strand_id
1 'polypeptide(L)'
;MRKLALKIGMAMTAMMPASALAVARPPSDIVTSGTDLEDLLATVGNWFFTIFLLVAIIFLIWSAFLYLTAAGDGTKVTKAKTALIYSIVGIAVALLAGGLTTLVENILRGGVS
;
A
#
# COMPACT_ATOMS: atom_id res chain seq x y z
N MET A 1 25.23 -10.32 43.65
CA MET A 1 23.81 -10.34 43.18
C MET A 1 22.91 -9.22 43.75
N ARG A 2 23.30 -8.47 44.80
CA ARG A 2 22.49 -7.33 45.32
C ARG A 2 22.53 -6.03 44.50
N LYS A 3 23.51 -5.86 43.61
CA LYS A 3 23.63 -4.68 42.73
C LYS A 3 22.82 -4.79 41.42
N LEU A 4 22.17 -5.94 41.20
CA LEU A 4 21.38 -6.21 39.99
C LEU A 4 19.90 -5.83 40.16
N ALA A 5 19.34 -6.03 41.37
CA ALA A 5 17.95 -5.62 41.68
C ALA A 5 17.77 -4.09 41.72
N LEU A 6 18.81 -3.34 42.08
CA LEU A 6 18.76 -1.87 42.19
C LEU A 6 18.73 -1.17 40.82
N LYS A 7 19.36 -1.76 39.79
CA LYS A 7 19.38 -1.22 38.42
C LYS A 7 18.08 -1.48 37.65
N ILE A 8 17.32 -2.49 38.07
CA ILE A 8 16.03 -2.83 37.45
C ILE A 8 14.90 -1.98 38.06
N GLY A 9 14.97 -1.67 39.36
CA GLY A 9 14.04 -0.72 40.00
C GLY A 9 14.24 0.74 39.57
N MET A 10 15.48 1.15 39.28
CA MET A 10 15.83 2.52 38.86
C MET A 10 15.99 2.66 37.34
N ALA A 11 15.42 1.77 36.54
CA ALA A 11 15.24 1.98 35.09
C ALA A 11 13.78 2.35 34.77
N MET A 12 12.85 2.11 35.69
CA MET A 12 11.43 2.40 35.52
C MET A 12 11.03 3.79 36.05
N THR A 13 11.80 4.39 36.97
CA THR A 13 11.48 5.71 37.56
C THR A 13 12.07 6.90 36.76
N ALA A 14 12.85 6.65 35.71
CA ALA A 14 13.39 7.70 34.84
C ALA A 14 12.61 7.88 33.51
N MET A 15 11.55 7.09 33.27
CA MET A 15 10.68 7.23 32.10
C MET A 15 9.48 8.18 32.30
N MET A 16 9.44 8.93 33.40
CA MET A 16 8.38 9.91 33.68
C MET A 16 9.05 11.16 34.24
N PRO A 17 9.47 12.10 33.37
CA PRO A 17 8.53 13.14 32.97
C PRO A 17 8.80 13.70 31.56
N ALA A 18 9.17 12.87 30.58
CA ALA A 18 9.12 13.27 29.17
C ALA A 18 7.75 12.94 28.54
N SER A 19 7.00 11.99 29.12
CA SER A 19 5.58 11.75 28.83
C SER A 19 4.65 12.77 29.52
N ALA A 20 5.20 13.70 30.31
CA ALA A 20 4.47 14.84 30.85
C ALA A 20 4.28 15.98 29.82
N LEU A 21 4.88 15.88 28.63
CA LEU A 21 4.30 16.47 27.42
C LEU A 21 3.23 15.52 26.87
N ALA A 22 2.24 15.24 27.72
CA ALA A 22 0.89 14.96 27.28
C ALA A 22 0.34 16.26 26.66
N VAL A 23 0.85 16.61 25.47
CA VAL A 23 0.03 17.38 24.53
C VAL A 23 -1.17 16.50 24.31
N ALA A 24 -2.33 17.00 24.74
CA ALA A 24 -3.61 16.38 24.52
C ALA A 24 -3.70 15.92 23.06
N ARG A 25 -3.48 14.63 22.84
CA ARG A 25 -4.03 13.96 21.67
C ARG A 25 -5.53 14.00 21.95
N PRO A 26 -6.33 14.78 21.19
CA PRO A 26 -7.78 14.63 21.30
C PRO A 26 -8.08 13.13 21.17
N PRO A 27 -9.04 12.59 21.94
CA PRO A 27 -9.38 11.18 21.86
C PRO A 27 -9.48 10.82 20.38
N SER A 28 -8.67 9.86 19.94
CA SER A 28 -8.94 9.19 18.68
C SER A 28 -10.21 8.41 18.94
N ASP A 29 -11.34 9.08 18.72
CA ASP A 29 -12.61 8.42 18.58
C ASP A 29 -12.40 7.29 17.58
N ILE A 30 -12.60 6.05 18.02
CA ILE A 30 -12.31 4.87 17.20
C ILE A 30 -13.23 4.86 15.96
N VAL A 31 -14.35 5.59 16.01
CA VAL A 31 -15.15 6.04 14.88
C VAL A 31 -15.94 7.26 15.37
N THR A 32 -15.59 8.48 14.97
CA THR A 32 -16.52 9.62 15.06
C THR A 32 -16.22 10.57 13.91
N SER A 33 -16.98 10.39 12.82
CA SER A 33 -17.04 11.18 11.58
C SER A 33 -16.58 10.39 10.34
N GLY A 34 -17.27 10.59 9.21
CA GLY A 34 -17.00 9.88 7.95
C GLY A 34 -15.58 10.06 7.39
N THR A 35 -14.83 11.04 7.89
CA THR A 35 -13.45 11.35 7.52
C THR A 35 -12.44 10.30 7.99
N ASP A 36 -12.60 9.70 9.18
CA ASP A 36 -11.66 8.66 9.66
C ASP A 36 -11.78 7.37 8.85
N LEU A 37 -12.99 7.06 8.39
CA LEU A 37 -13.24 5.93 7.51
C LEU A 37 -12.60 6.16 6.14
N GLU A 38 -12.69 7.38 5.62
CA GLU A 38 -12.08 7.78 4.35
C GLU A 38 -10.55 7.68 4.40
N ASP A 39 -9.93 8.16 5.47
CA ASP A 39 -8.48 8.08 5.67
C ASP A 39 -7.98 6.63 5.81
N LEU A 40 -8.75 5.79 6.50
CA LEU A 40 -8.44 4.36 6.63
C LEU A 40 -8.55 3.66 5.27
N LEU A 41 -9.61 3.93 4.51
CA LEU A 41 -9.80 3.39 3.16
C LEU A 41 -8.72 3.86 2.20
N ALA A 42 -8.32 5.14 2.26
CA ALA A 42 -7.24 5.69 1.44
C ALA A 42 -5.89 5.03 1.78
N THR A 43 -5.59 4.85 3.07
CA THR A 43 -4.36 4.20 3.52
C THR A 43 -4.28 2.75 3.06
N VAL A 44 -5.37 1.99 3.25
CA VAL A 44 -5.44 0.58 2.83
C VAL A 44 -5.41 0.47 1.31
N GLY A 45 -6.13 1.34 0.60
CA GLY A 45 -6.16 1.40 -0.85
C GLY A 45 -4.79 1.70 -1.47
N ASN A 46 -4.05 2.65 -0.92
CA ASN A 46 -2.71 3.00 -1.40
C ASN A 46 -1.70 1.87 -1.17
N TRP A 47 -1.75 1.22 -0.02
CA TRP A 47 -0.90 0.06 0.27
C TRP A 47 -1.22 -1.11 -0.66
N PHE A 48 -2.52 -1.39 -0.87
CA PHE A 48 -2.97 -2.41 -1.81
C PHE A 48 -2.53 -2.10 -3.24
N PHE A 49 -2.70 -0.86 -3.70
CA PHE A 49 -2.28 -0.43 -5.04
C PHE A 49 -0.78 -0.62 -5.26
N THR A 50 0.04 -0.28 -4.26
CA THR A 50 1.50 -0.45 -4.31
C THR A 50 1.89 -1.93 -4.47
N ILE A 51 1.31 -2.81 -3.66
CA ILE A 51 1.57 -4.25 -3.73
C ILE A 51 1.05 -4.84 -5.05
N PHE A 52 -0.15 -4.43 -5.46
CA PHE A 52 -0.76 -4.87 -6.70
C PHE A 52 0.13 -4.55 -7.90
N LEU A 53 0.69 -3.34 -7.96
CA LEU A 53 1.57 -2.91 -9.04
C LEU A 53 2.87 -3.74 -9.06
N LEU A 54 3.45 -4.03 -7.88
CA LEU A 54 4.63 -4.90 -7.78
C LEU A 54 4.33 -6.32 -8.30
N VAL A 55 3.21 -6.90 -7.90
CA VAL A 55 2.77 -8.24 -8.36
C VAL A 55 2.50 -8.24 -9.86
N ALA A 56 1.88 -7.18 -10.40
CA ALA A 56 1.62 -7.05 -11.84
C ALA A 56 2.90 -7.11 -12.67
N ILE A 57 3.98 -6.47 -12.23
CA ILE A 57 5.29 -6.51 -12.91
C ILE A 57 5.87 -7.93 -12.88
N ILE A 58 5.78 -8.63 -11.75
CA ILE A 58 6.26 -10.02 -11.62
C ILE A 58 5.51 -10.93 -12.61
N PHE A 59 4.18 -10.80 -12.68
CA PHE A 59 3.36 -11.55 -13.63
C PHE A 59 3.68 -11.21 -15.08
N LEU A 60 3.93 -9.94 -15.41
CA LEU A 60 4.37 -9.54 -16.75
C LEU A 60 5.64 -10.27 -17.16
N ILE A 61 6.66 -10.27 -16.29
CA ILE A 61 7.94 -10.92 -16.55
C ILE A 61 7.74 -12.42 -16.72
N TRP A 62 6.95 -13.05 -15.84
CA TRP A 62 6.69 -14.48 -15.92
C TRP A 62 5.99 -14.89 -17.23
N SER A 63 4.97 -14.13 -17.65
CA SER A 63 4.29 -14.31 -18.93
C SER A 63 5.24 -14.15 -20.12
N ALA A 64 6.15 -13.19 -20.06
CA ALA A 64 7.15 -12.96 -21.11
C ALA A 64 8.13 -14.14 -21.23
N PHE A 65 8.62 -14.68 -20.11
CA PHE A 65 9.45 -15.88 -20.12
C PHE A 65 8.69 -17.07 -20.71
N LEU A 66 7.43 -17.26 -20.33
CA LEU A 66 6.60 -18.35 -20.84
C LEU A 66 6.44 -18.26 -22.37
N TYR A 67 6.33 -17.05 -22.92
CA TYR A 67 6.27 -16.80 -24.36
C TYR A 67 7.59 -17.11 -25.06
N LEU A 68 8.72 -16.68 -24.49
CA LEU A 68 10.05 -16.94 -25.02
C LEU A 68 10.41 -18.43 -25.01
N THR A 69 10.05 -19.15 -23.94
CA THR A 69 10.36 -20.57 -23.79
C THR A 69 9.39 -21.50 -24.54
N ALA A 70 8.31 -20.97 -25.13
CA ALA A 70 7.31 -21.78 -25.82
C ALA A 70 7.84 -22.47 -27.10
N ALA A 71 9.03 -22.09 -27.59
CA ALA A 71 9.79 -22.79 -28.63
C ALA A 71 9.01 -23.15 -29.92
N GLY A 72 7.95 -22.40 -30.23
CA GLY A 72 7.12 -22.64 -31.42
C GLY A 72 6.00 -23.67 -31.26
N ASP A 73 5.81 -24.27 -30.08
CA ASP A 73 4.62 -25.08 -29.79
C ASP A 73 3.39 -24.16 -29.80
N GLY A 74 2.53 -24.29 -30.81
CA GLY A 74 1.39 -23.40 -31.04
C GLY A 74 0.43 -23.32 -29.84
N THR A 75 0.29 -24.39 -29.06
CA THR A 75 -0.56 -24.40 -27.87
C THR A 75 0.09 -23.60 -26.74
N LYS A 76 1.40 -23.75 -26.53
CA LYS A 76 2.15 -23.01 -25.50
C LYS A 76 2.27 -21.53 -25.84
N VAL A 77 2.52 -21.20 -27.11
CA VAL A 77 2.60 -19.83 -27.62
C VAL A 77 1.26 -19.11 -27.44
N THR A 78 0.15 -19.77 -27.76
CA THR A 78 -1.19 -19.18 -27.57
C THR A 78 -1.46 -18.90 -26.10
N LYS A 79 -1.20 -19.87 -25.22
CA LYS A 79 -1.38 -19.69 -23.77
C LYS A 79 -0.52 -18.56 -23.22
N ALA A 80 0.74 -18.48 -23.65
CA ALA A 80 1.67 -17.44 -23.25
C ALA A 80 1.23 -16.05 -23.73
N LYS A 81 0.78 -15.93 -24.98
CA LYS A 81 0.22 -14.68 -25.52
C LYS A 81 -0.97 -14.20 -24.72
N THR A 82 -1.90 -15.10 -24.42
CA THR A 82 -3.07 -14.77 -23.63
C THR A 82 -2.66 -14.26 -22.25
N ALA A 83 -1.75 -14.95 -21.55
CA ALA A 83 -1.23 -14.51 -20.27
C ALA A 83 -0.56 -13.12 -20.35
N LEU A 84 0.24 -12.89 -21.39
CA LEU A 84 0.94 -11.63 -21.62
C LEU A 84 -0.05 -10.47 -21.87
N ILE A 85 -1.10 -10.70 -22.68
CA ILE A 85 -2.15 -9.71 -22.90
C ILE A 85 -2.85 -9.37 -21.58
N TYR A 86 -3.23 -10.37 -20.77
CA TYR A 86 -3.86 -10.12 -19.48
C TYR A 86 -2.97 -9.34 -18.51
N SER A 87 -1.65 -9.62 -18.48
CA SER A 87 -0.70 -8.86 -17.67
C SER A 87 -0.61 -7.39 -18.12
N ILE A 88 -0.57 -7.14 -19.43
CA ILE A 88 -0.54 -5.78 -19.99
C ILE A 88 -1.83 -5.03 -19.66
N VAL A 89 -2.99 -5.67 -19.83
CA VAL A 89 -4.30 -5.08 -19.52
C VAL A 89 -4.38 -4.71 -18.04
N GLY A 90 -3.89 -5.57 -17.14
CA GLY A 90 -3.85 -5.26 -15.70
C GLY A 90 -3.03 -4.02 -15.36
N ILE A 91 -1.85 -3.87 -15.98
CA ILE A 91 -1.01 -2.68 -15.81
C ILE A 91 -1.68 -1.45 -16.42
N ALA A 92 -2.27 -1.57 -17.61
CA ALA A 92 -2.98 -0.47 -18.25
C ALA A 92 -4.13 0.04 -17.38
N VAL A 93 -4.92 -0.86 -16.79
CA VAL A 93 -6.00 -0.50 -15.86
C VAL A 93 -5.45 0.16 -14.60
N ALA A 94 -4.33 -0.31 -14.04
CA ALA A 94 -3.71 0.33 -12.88
C ALA A 94 -3.26 1.77 -13.16
N LEU A 95 -2.64 1.99 -14.34
CA LEU A 95 -2.23 3.33 -14.78
C LEU A 95 -3.44 4.24 -15.00
N LEU A 96 -4.50 3.72 -15.60
CA LEU A 96 -5.75 4.46 -15.80
C LEU A 96 -6.41 4.81 -14.47
N ALA A 97 -6.43 3.90 -13.50
CA ALA A 97 -6.98 4.15 -12.17
C ALA A 97 -6.24 5.31 -11.47
N GLY A 98 -4.91 5.29 -11.43
CA GLY A 98 -4.12 6.38 -10.85
C GLY A 98 -4.29 7.72 -11.58
N GLY A 99 -4.34 7.69 -12.92
CA GLY A 99 -4.57 8.88 -13.73
C GLY A 99 -5.95 9.50 -13.53
N LEU A 100 -7.00 8.66 -13.48
CA LEU A 100 -8.37 9.10 -13.25
C LEU A 100 -8.57 9.67 -11.85
N THR A 101 -8.01 9.06 -10.81
CA THR A 101 -8.07 9.60 -9.44
C THR A 101 -7.46 11.00 -9.39
N THR A 102 -6.28 11.19 -10.01
CA THR A 102 -5.62 12.51 -10.08
C THR A 102 -6.48 13.52 -10.85
N LEU A 103 -7.11 13.11 -11.94
CA LEU A 103 -8.02 13.97 -12.72
C LEU A 103 -9.25 14.40 -11.90
N VAL A 104 -9.86 13.46 -11.17
CA VAL A 104 -11.02 13.73 -10.32
C VAL A 104 -10.64 14.66 -9.16
N GLU A 105 -9.50 14.42 -8.49
CA GLU A 105 -8.97 15.31 -7.46
C GLU A 105 -8.71 16.72 -7.99
N ASN A 106 -8.15 16.84 -9.20
CA ASN A 106 -7.90 18.13 -9.82
C ASN A 106 -9.20 18.88 -10.16
N ILE A 107 -10.25 18.19 -10.61
CA ILE A 107 -11.56 18.78 -10.90
C ILE A 107 -12.26 19.20 -9.60
N LEU A 108 -12.23 18.35 -8.57
CA LEU A 108 -12.83 18.64 -7.27
C LEU A 108 -12.12 19.80 -6.56
N ARG A 109 -10.79 19.86 -6.60
CA ARG A 109 -10.00 20.94 -6.00
C ARG A 109 -10.06 22.24 -6.81
N GLY A 110 -10.21 22.15 -8.13
CA GLY A 110 -10.38 23.30 -9.03
C GLY A 110 -11.75 23.98 -8.96
N GLY A 111 -12.75 23.36 -8.31
CA GLY A 111 -14.08 23.93 -8.10
C GLY A 111 -14.29 24.65 -6.77
N VAL A 112 -13.28 24.69 -5.89
CA VAL A 112 -13.37 25.27 -4.52
C VAL A 112 -12.60 26.60 -4.36
N SER A 113 -12.21 27.24 -5.46
CA SER A 113 -11.67 28.60 -5.49
C SER A 113 -12.74 29.63 -5.84
#